data_AF-A0A0N0AKB7-F1
#
_entry.id   AF-A0A0N0AKB7-F1
#
_cell.length_a   1.000
_cell.length_b   1.000
_cell.length_c   1.000
_cell.angle_alpha   90.00
_cell.angle_beta   90.00
_cell.angle_gamma   90.00
#
_symmetry.space_group_name_H-M   'P 1'
#
loop_
_entity.id
_entity.type
_entity.pdbx_description
1 polymer ?
#
loop_
_entity_poly.entity_id
_entity_poly.type
_entity_poly.pdbx_seq_one_letter_code
_entity_poly.pdbx_strand_id
1 'polypeptide(L)'
;MPNDPDDESGRHSGGSGSGAGSGRPGGGDSGMPDGFPFGDPQQMANMLRQFADMMSAQPSPGGGGGEAPSSTSGINWDMAKNIARHTVSQHGDPSIPPHDYAKVEEALRLADLWLDQATDLPSGVHTAQAWSRSEWIEKTMDSWAQLCDPLTSKTVQAMGQNLPEEMQSVAGPLLGMVQQMGGMMVGQQAGQAIGELAREVTGTTDIGLPLAGEGNAALLPPGVARFSEGLEIPDDEVRLYLAAREAAVHRLYSHVPWLRSHVSRLVEEYAAGMSFDVSGLEDKLGGIDLTNPEALQEALSGGVGGESLFQPEDTPQQKAALGRLETALALIEGWVATVVTAAVADRLPQADALAETTRRRRATGGPAEHTFAALVGLELRPRRLREASALWSALERERGVEGRDAVWQHPDLMPTGADLDDPEAFVRGGEFGGADFDISTLTDDKPGETPKDGPDDDGETGTGRGEDA
;
A
#
# COMPACT_ATOMS: atom_id res chain seq x y z
N MET A 1 -65.71 11.21 11.40
CA MET A 1 -66.83 12.15 11.37
C MET A 1 -66.30 13.52 11.03
N PRO A 2 -67.06 14.29 10.25
CA PRO A 2 -66.58 15.07 9.11
C PRO A 2 -66.88 16.57 9.30
N ASN A 3 -66.81 17.31 8.20
CA ASN A 3 -67.28 18.69 7.93
C ASN A 3 -66.14 19.70 7.85
N ASP A 4 -66.10 20.61 6.87
CA ASP A 4 -67.02 20.86 5.76
C ASP A 4 -66.28 21.65 4.67
N PRO A 5 -66.84 21.67 3.45
CA PRO A 5 -66.39 22.38 2.27
C PRO A 5 -66.94 23.81 2.24
N ASP A 6 -66.45 24.59 1.27
CA ASP A 6 -67.09 25.69 0.52
C ASP A 6 -65.92 26.19 -0.37
N ASP A 7 -66.03 26.47 -1.67
CA ASP A 7 -67.11 27.21 -2.29
C ASP A 7 -67.11 27.05 -3.83
N GLU A 8 -68.29 27.33 -4.36
CA GLU A 8 -68.90 27.26 -5.67
C GLU A 8 -68.15 27.94 -6.84
N SER A 9 -68.11 27.32 -8.04
CA SER A 9 -69.06 27.41 -9.17
C SER A 9 -68.86 28.61 -10.12
N GLY A 10 -68.99 28.35 -11.44
CA GLY A 10 -69.05 29.42 -12.45
C GLY A 10 -68.86 28.96 -13.89
N ARG A 11 -69.92 28.43 -14.51
CA ARG A 11 -70.04 28.08 -15.94
C ARG A 11 -70.31 29.30 -16.83
N HIS A 12 -69.76 29.36 -18.06
CA HIS A 12 -70.46 29.63 -19.35
C HIS A 12 -69.45 29.62 -20.51
N SER A 13 -69.60 28.82 -21.58
CA SER A 13 -70.41 29.08 -22.81
C SER A 13 -70.06 30.43 -23.44
N GLY A 14 -69.68 30.60 -24.71
CA GLY A 14 -69.84 29.85 -25.95
C GLY A 14 -69.71 30.90 -27.07
N GLY A 15 -69.22 30.55 -28.27
CA GLY A 15 -69.09 31.56 -29.33
C GLY A 15 -68.41 31.07 -30.59
N SER A 16 -69.18 30.38 -31.44
CA SER A 16 -68.85 30.14 -32.85
C SER A 16 -68.88 31.45 -33.64
N GLY A 17 -67.90 31.64 -34.53
CA GLY A 17 -67.89 32.73 -35.50
C GLY A 17 -67.17 32.28 -36.76
N SER A 18 -67.92 31.71 -37.70
CA SER A 18 -67.53 31.39 -39.07
C SER A 18 -67.56 32.65 -39.94
N GLY A 19 -66.52 32.87 -40.73
CA GLY A 19 -66.46 33.89 -41.77
C GLY A 19 -65.64 33.38 -42.95
N ALA A 20 -66.30 33.21 -44.10
CA ALA A 20 -65.74 32.70 -45.35
C ALA A 20 -65.52 33.82 -46.38
N GLY A 21 -64.56 33.59 -47.29
CA GLY A 21 -64.30 34.37 -48.51
C GLY A 21 -62.82 34.79 -48.59
N SER A 22 -62.07 34.67 -49.67
CA SER A 22 -62.32 34.30 -51.07
C SER A 22 -60.98 34.35 -51.84
N GLY A 23 -60.77 33.44 -52.81
CA GLY A 23 -60.09 33.74 -54.10
C GLY A 23 -58.54 33.85 -54.21
N ARG A 24 -57.94 32.77 -54.75
CA ARG A 24 -56.73 32.57 -55.62
C ARG A 24 -56.14 33.76 -56.44
N PRO A 25 -55.00 33.61 -57.18
CA PRO A 25 -53.87 32.63 -57.13
C PRO A 25 -52.44 33.23 -57.39
N GLY A 26 -51.37 32.46 -57.13
CA GLY A 26 -50.14 32.51 -57.98
C GLY A 26 -48.77 32.40 -57.29
N GLY A 27 -47.92 31.51 -57.84
CA GLY A 27 -46.44 31.45 -57.69
C GLY A 27 -45.96 30.96 -56.32
N GLY A 28 -45.11 29.94 -56.16
CA GLY A 28 -44.01 29.48 -56.99
C GLY A 28 -42.78 29.39 -56.07
N ASP A 29 -42.42 28.15 -55.70
CA ASP A 29 -41.13 27.71 -55.17
C ASP A 29 -40.62 28.24 -53.80
N SER A 30 -40.07 27.31 -53.00
CA SER A 30 -39.15 27.47 -51.84
C SER A 30 -39.60 26.76 -50.56
N GLY A 31 -38.74 25.86 -50.05
CA GLY A 31 -38.61 25.57 -48.62
C GLY A 31 -39.17 24.24 -48.13
N MET A 32 -38.33 23.20 -48.12
CA MET A 32 -38.44 22.11 -47.14
C MET A 32 -38.22 22.67 -45.71
N PRO A 33 -38.78 22.05 -44.65
CA PRO A 33 -38.86 22.64 -43.32
C PRO A 33 -37.59 22.41 -42.46
N ASP A 34 -37.07 23.49 -41.86
CA ASP A 34 -36.24 23.49 -40.64
C ASP A 34 -37.05 22.90 -39.45
N GLY A 35 -36.47 22.30 -38.40
CA GLY A 35 -35.06 22.16 -38.02
C GLY A 35 -34.99 21.54 -36.61
N PHE A 36 -34.11 20.53 -36.46
CA PHE A 36 -33.60 20.04 -35.18
C PHE A 36 -32.48 20.98 -34.68
N PRO A 37 -32.31 21.21 -33.37
CA PRO A 37 -31.33 22.16 -32.86
C PRO A 37 -29.98 21.47 -32.66
N PHE A 38 -29.23 21.25 -33.74
CA PHE A 38 -27.79 21.03 -33.66
C PHE A 38 -27.11 22.02 -34.59
N GLY A 39 -26.41 22.98 -33.99
CA GLY A 39 -25.62 23.97 -34.70
C GLY A 39 -24.51 23.33 -35.53
N ASP A 40 -24.08 24.06 -36.56
CA ASP A 40 -23.09 23.65 -37.55
C ASP A 40 -21.87 22.91 -36.94
N PRO A 41 -21.51 21.72 -37.45
CA PRO A 41 -20.31 20.97 -37.03
C PRO A 41 -19.00 21.77 -37.17
N GLN A 42 -18.96 22.73 -38.10
CA GLN A 42 -17.81 23.63 -38.28
C GLN A 42 -17.71 24.70 -37.17
N GLN A 43 -18.81 25.12 -36.57
CA GLN A 43 -18.79 26.05 -35.45
C GLN A 43 -18.26 25.37 -34.18
N MET A 44 -18.64 24.10 -33.96
CA MET A 44 -18.08 23.29 -32.87
C MET A 44 -16.57 23.07 -33.04
N ALA A 45 -16.11 22.78 -34.25
CA ALA A 45 -14.67 22.62 -34.54
C ALA A 45 -13.85 23.91 -34.37
N ASN A 46 -14.47 25.08 -34.57
CA ASN A 46 -13.83 26.37 -34.33
C ASN A 46 -13.85 26.76 -32.85
N MET A 47 -14.91 26.39 -32.12
CA MET A 47 -15.00 26.58 -30.67
C MET A 47 -14.00 25.70 -29.93
N LEU A 48 -13.79 24.44 -30.37
CA LEU A 48 -12.77 23.55 -29.81
C LEU A 48 -11.35 24.10 -30.03
N ARG A 49 -11.08 24.69 -31.20
CA ARG A 49 -9.79 25.32 -31.50
C ARG A 49 -9.55 26.56 -30.66
N GLN A 50 -10.55 27.42 -30.50
CA GLN A 50 -10.46 28.58 -29.59
C GLN A 50 -10.27 28.16 -28.14
N PHE A 51 -10.89 27.06 -27.70
CA PHE A 51 -10.71 26.53 -26.36
C PHE A 51 -9.29 25.96 -26.14
N ALA A 52 -8.74 25.26 -27.14
CA ALA A 52 -7.36 24.78 -27.13
C ALA A 52 -6.33 25.93 -27.12
N ASP A 53 -6.59 27.00 -27.88
CA ASP A 53 -5.75 28.21 -27.88
C ASP A 53 -5.86 28.98 -26.55
N MET A 54 -7.02 28.98 -25.91
CA MET A 54 -7.20 29.62 -24.60
C MET A 54 -6.52 28.85 -23.46
N MET A 55 -6.57 27.52 -23.48
CA MET A 55 -5.86 26.69 -22.50
C MET A 55 -4.34 26.70 -22.69
N SER A 56 -3.86 26.78 -23.94
CA SER A 56 -2.42 26.91 -24.21
C SER A 56 -1.88 28.32 -23.94
N ALA A 57 -2.74 29.34 -23.95
CA ALA A 57 -2.40 30.72 -23.59
C ALA A 57 -2.49 31.02 -22.08
N GLN A 58 -2.99 30.09 -21.25
CA GLN A 58 -2.99 30.27 -19.80
C GLN A 58 -1.62 29.87 -19.24
N PRO A 59 -0.82 30.82 -18.72
CA PRO A 59 0.50 30.49 -18.18
C PRO A 59 0.31 29.66 -16.91
N SER A 60 0.71 28.39 -16.96
CA SER A 60 0.94 27.59 -15.75
C SER A 60 1.85 28.39 -14.81
N PRO A 61 1.44 28.68 -13.56
CA PRO A 61 2.34 29.26 -12.58
C PRO A 61 3.35 28.18 -12.19
N GLY A 62 4.50 28.14 -12.88
CA GLY A 62 5.58 27.19 -12.60
C GLY A 62 6.49 26.79 -13.77
N GLY A 63 6.27 27.27 -14.99
CA GLY A 63 7.07 26.90 -16.17
C GLY A 63 8.45 27.56 -16.23
N GLY A 64 9.35 27.23 -15.30
CA GLY A 64 10.79 27.38 -15.49
C GLY A 64 11.34 26.07 -16.09
N GLY A 65 12.01 26.16 -17.24
CA GLY A 65 12.46 25.03 -18.06
C GLY A 65 13.51 24.10 -17.43
N GLY A 66 13.11 23.37 -16.39
CA GLY A 66 13.68 22.07 -16.06
C GLY A 66 12.85 20.99 -16.76
N GLU A 67 13.53 19.99 -17.31
CA GLU A 67 12.89 18.76 -17.78
C GLU A 67 11.87 18.28 -16.75
N ALA A 68 10.59 18.25 -17.13
CA ALA A 68 9.58 17.63 -16.30
C ALA A 68 10.04 16.18 -16.08
N PRO A 69 10.20 15.70 -14.84
CA PRO A 69 10.30 14.27 -14.65
C PRO A 69 8.99 13.72 -15.20
N SER A 70 9.09 12.91 -16.25
CA SER A 70 8.02 12.03 -16.67
C SER A 70 7.79 11.05 -15.53
N SER A 71 7.11 11.48 -14.47
CA SER A 71 6.59 10.57 -13.48
C SER A 71 5.48 9.80 -14.19
N THR A 72 5.82 8.57 -14.58
CA THR A 72 4.89 7.55 -15.06
C THR A 72 3.85 7.16 -14.01
N SER A 73 3.91 7.74 -12.81
CA SER A 73 2.89 7.69 -11.77
C SER A 73 1.88 8.82 -11.93
N GLY A 74 0.58 8.48 -11.81
CA GLY A 74 -0.49 9.47 -11.89
C GLY A 74 -0.52 10.44 -10.70
N ILE A 75 0.19 10.15 -9.59
CA ILE A 75 0.08 10.90 -8.34
C ILE A 75 0.97 12.14 -8.34
N ASN A 76 0.41 13.30 -7.99
CA ASN A 76 1.19 14.51 -7.72
C ASN A 76 1.70 14.52 -6.27
N TRP A 77 2.91 13.98 -6.05
CA TRP A 77 3.54 13.90 -4.72
C TRP A 77 3.93 15.26 -4.14
N ASP A 78 4.26 16.25 -4.95
CA ASP A 78 4.53 17.61 -4.47
C ASP A 78 3.28 18.24 -3.86
N MET A 79 2.12 18.04 -4.49
CA MET A 79 0.83 18.45 -3.94
C MET A 79 0.50 17.68 -2.67
N ALA A 80 0.66 16.35 -2.66
CA ALA A 80 0.44 15.51 -1.49
C ALA A 80 1.28 15.98 -0.29
N LYS A 81 2.57 16.24 -0.52
CA LYS A 81 3.51 16.77 0.47
C LYS A 81 3.08 18.12 1.02
N ASN A 82 2.68 19.05 0.17
CA ASN A 82 2.20 20.38 0.60
C ASN A 82 0.93 20.28 1.46
N ILE A 83 0.01 19.40 1.09
CA ILE A 83 -1.22 19.13 1.85
C ILE A 83 -0.88 18.51 3.21
N ALA A 84 -0.02 17.49 3.24
CA ALA A 84 0.42 16.85 4.48
C ALA A 84 1.06 17.86 5.45
N ARG A 85 1.95 18.72 4.93
CA ARG A 85 2.58 19.80 5.70
C ARG A 85 1.56 20.80 6.21
N HIS A 86 0.58 21.16 5.40
CA HIS A 86 -0.48 22.06 5.81
C HIS A 86 -1.29 21.45 6.97
N THR A 87 -1.70 20.18 6.86
CA THR A 87 -2.44 19.44 7.89
C THR A 87 -1.72 19.46 9.25
N VAL A 88 -0.41 19.18 9.27
CA VAL A 88 0.36 19.23 10.53
C VAL A 88 0.53 20.66 11.05
N SER A 89 0.75 21.63 10.16
CA SER A 89 0.95 23.04 10.55
C SER A 89 -0.28 23.65 11.24
N GLN A 90 -1.50 23.27 10.80
CA GLN A 90 -2.76 23.73 11.41
C GLN A 90 -2.90 23.30 12.88
N HIS A 91 -2.25 22.19 13.26
CA HIS A 91 -2.32 21.61 14.60
C HIS A 91 -1.08 21.95 15.45
N GLY A 92 -0.16 22.76 14.93
CA GLY A 92 1.09 23.11 15.58
C GLY A 92 2.20 22.09 15.33
N ASP A 93 3.30 22.57 14.77
CA ASP A 93 4.51 21.78 14.53
C ASP A 93 5.76 22.58 14.94
N PRO A 94 5.98 22.75 16.26
CA PRO A 94 7.14 23.48 16.74
C PRO A 94 8.43 22.75 16.40
N SER A 95 9.48 23.51 16.11
CA SER A 95 10.84 22.95 15.97
C SER A 95 11.26 22.25 17.25
N ILE A 96 12.04 21.18 17.11
CA ILE A 96 12.49 20.39 18.25
C ILE A 96 13.52 21.18 19.08
N PRO A 97 13.29 21.41 20.38
CA PRO A 97 14.25 22.08 21.24
C PRO A 97 15.55 21.25 21.37
N PRO A 98 16.73 21.89 21.55
CA PRO A 98 18.01 21.17 21.67
C PRO A 98 18.05 20.12 22.78
N HIS A 99 17.34 20.35 23.88
CA HIS A 99 17.25 19.41 24.99
C HIS A 99 16.49 18.12 24.60
N ASP A 100 15.37 18.25 23.89
CA ASP A 100 14.57 17.09 23.49
C ASP A 100 15.28 16.31 22.37
N TYR A 101 16.01 17.03 21.52
CA TYR A 101 16.90 16.41 20.54
C TYR A 101 17.96 15.53 21.21
N ALA A 102 18.67 16.06 22.22
CA ALA A 102 19.69 15.31 22.94
C ALA A 102 19.12 14.07 23.65
N LYS A 103 17.92 14.17 24.25
CA LYS A 103 17.23 13.04 24.89
C LYS A 103 16.90 11.92 23.91
N VAL A 104 16.42 12.25 22.71
CA VAL A 104 16.12 11.25 21.68
C VAL A 104 17.40 10.61 21.15
N GLU A 105 18.43 11.41 20.88
CA GLU A 105 19.72 10.93 20.38
C GLU A 105 20.37 9.97 21.39
N GLU A 106 20.36 10.31 22.68
CA GLU A 106 20.85 9.46 23.75
C GLU A 106 20.01 8.17 23.88
N ALA A 107 18.68 8.28 23.84
CA ALA A 107 17.80 7.11 23.92
C ALA A 107 18.01 6.14 22.75
N LEU A 108 18.13 6.63 21.52
CA LEU A 108 18.41 5.81 20.34
C LEU A 108 19.76 5.10 20.44
N ARG A 109 20.82 5.81 20.85
CA ARG A 109 22.15 5.19 21.04
C ARG A 109 22.16 4.15 22.15
N LEU A 110 21.52 4.46 23.28
CA LEU A 110 21.47 3.56 24.42
C LEU A 110 20.65 2.32 24.12
N ALA A 111 19.48 2.49 23.49
CA ALA A 111 18.63 1.38 23.10
C ALA A 111 19.30 0.50 22.03
N ASP A 112 20.01 1.11 21.07
CA ASP A 112 20.80 0.36 20.10
C ASP A 112 21.88 -0.48 20.79
N LEU A 113 22.62 0.08 21.76
CA LEU A 113 23.59 -0.69 22.56
C LEU A 113 22.93 -1.86 23.33
N TRP A 114 21.71 -1.71 23.83
CA TRP A 114 21.01 -2.79 24.54
C TRP A 114 20.63 -3.96 23.63
N LEU A 115 20.40 -3.69 22.34
CA LEU A 115 20.05 -4.72 21.37
C LEU A 115 21.23 -5.66 21.05
N ASP A 116 22.48 -5.27 21.30
CA ASP A 116 23.66 -6.10 21.05
C ASP A 116 23.65 -7.45 21.79
N GLN A 117 22.90 -7.55 22.89
CA GLN A 117 22.76 -8.78 23.66
C GLN A 117 21.54 -9.61 23.25
N ALA A 118 20.63 -9.04 22.46
CA ALA A 118 19.34 -9.63 22.12
C ALA A 118 19.27 -10.20 20.70
N THR A 119 20.21 -9.82 19.81
CA THR A 119 20.30 -10.27 18.42
C THR A 119 21.74 -10.34 17.96
N ASP A 120 22.04 -11.26 17.05
CA ASP A 120 23.35 -11.33 16.38
C ASP A 120 23.48 -10.33 15.24
N LEU A 121 22.39 -9.67 14.85
CA LEU A 121 22.42 -8.61 13.85
C LEU A 121 23.12 -7.37 14.44
N PRO A 122 24.21 -6.88 13.79
CA PRO A 122 24.89 -5.67 14.22
C PRO A 122 23.98 -4.45 14.20
N SER A 123 24.45 -3.33 14.78
CA SER A 123 23.75 -2.06 14.68
C SER A 123 23.54 -1.65 13.22
N GLY A 124 22.27 -1.47 12.85
CA GLY A 124 21.86 -0.84 11.60
C GLY A 124 21.72 0.67 11.72
N VAL A 125 21.87 1.26 12.92
CA VAL A 125 21.67 2.70 13.14
C VAL A 125 22.94 3.47 12.78
N HIS A 126 22.84 4.36 11.79
CA HIS A 126 23.94 5.23 11.35
C HIS A 126 23.80 6.65 11.91
N THR A 127 22.57 7.16 11.95
CA THR A 127 22.24 8.45 12.54
C THR A 127 21.08 8.31 13.51
N ALA A 128 21.15 9.04 14.62
CA ALA A 128 20.12 9.13 15.63
C ALA A 128 19.63 10.58 15.68
N GLN A 129 18.36 10.81 15.35
CA GLN A 129 17.82 12.15 15.17
C GLN A 129 16.46 12.32 15.88
N ALA A 130 16.13 13.56 16.23
CA ALA A 130 14.79 13.93 16.64
C ALA A 130 14.16 14.81 15.57
N TRP A 131 12.93 14.51 15.15
CA TRP A 131 12.25 15.25 14.09
C TRP A 131 10.94 15.88 14.55
N SER A 132 10.63 17.01 13.95
CA SER A 132 9.28 17.55 13.86
C SER A 132 8.41 16.73 12.89
N ARG A 133 7.10 16.95 12.89
CA ARG A 133 6.19 16.24 11.99
C ARG A 133 6.42 16.64 10.55
N SER A 134 6.72 17.92 10.30
CA SER A 134 7.08 18.41 8.95
C SER A 134 8.37 17.78 8.45
N GLU A 135 9.40 17.64 9.29
CA GLU A 135 10.64 16.97 8.89
C GLU A 135 10.43 15.50 8.56
N TRP A 136 9.56 14.80 9.31
CA TRP A 136 9.19 13.43 8.99
C TRP A 136 8.48 13.34 7.63
N ILE A 137 7.52 14.23 7.34
CA ILE A 137 6.85 14.27 6.03
C ILE A 137 7.87 14.51 4.90
N GLU A 138 8.77 15.48 5.08
CA GLU A 138 9.81 15.81 4.11
C GLU A 138 10.74 14.63 3.81
N LYS A 139 11.19 13.93 4.85
CA LYS A 139 12.20 12.86 4.75
C LYS A 139 11.62 11.50 4.35
N THR A 140 10.31 11.33 4.43
CA THR A 140 9.65 10.05 4.11
C THR A 140 8.92 10.05 2.77
N MET A 141 8.72 11.22 2.14
CA MET A 141 7.93 11.35 0.92
C MET A 141 8.43 10.47 -0.23
N ASP A 142 9.75 10.38 -0.42
CA ASP A 142 10.34 9.56 -1.48
C ASP A 142 10.02 8.07 -1.28
N SER A 143 10.00 7.58 -0.04
CA SER A 143 9.61 6.21 0.27
C SER A 143 8.12 5.97 0.02
N TRP A 144 7.26 6.95 0.33
CA TRP A 144 5.82 6.87 0.01
C TRP A 144 5.60 6.77 -1.50
N ALA A 145 6.30 7.60 -2.29
CA ALA A 145 6.24 7.54 -3.75
C ALA A 145 6.70 6.18 -4.28
N GLN A 146 7.83 5.66 -3.81
CA GLN A 146 8.34 4.35 -4.23
C GLN A 146 7.39 3.19 -3.89
N LEU A 147 6.70 3.26 -2.74
CA LEU A 147 5.73 2.24 -2.33
C LEU A 147 4.43 2.33 -3.15
N CYS A 148 3.98 3.53 -3.49
CA CYS A 148 2.64 3.77 -4.07
C CYS A 148 2.63 3.89 -5.61
N ASP A 149 3.71 4.32 -6.24
CA ASP A 149 3.81 4.48 -7.70
C ASP A 149 3.59 3.16 -8.49
N PRO A 150 4.15 2.00 -8.06
CA PRO A 150 3.91 0.73 -8.73
C PRO A 150 2.45 0.29 -8.73
N LEU A 151 1.66 0.79 -7.77
CA LEU A 151 0.26 0.42 -7.59
C LEU A 151 -0.61 1.14 -8.59
N THR A 152 -0.45 2.46 -8.71
CA THR A 152 -1.25 3.28 -9.62
C THR A 152 -1.04 2.93 -11.09
N SER A 153 0.20 2.67 -11.49
CA SER A 153 0.54 2.29 -12.87
C SER A 153 -0.16 0.99 -13.30
N LYS A 154 -0.22 -0.01 -12.42
CA LYS A 154 -0.88 -1.30 -12.70
C LYS A 154 -2.40 -1.18 -12.73
N THR A 155 -3.01 -0.42 -11.82
CA THR A 155 -4.46 -0.17 -11.84
C THR A 155 -4.90 0.50 -13.14
N VAL A 156 -4.16 1.52 -13.59
CA VAL A 156 -4.44 2.24 -14.84
C VAL A 156 -4.27 1.30 -16.05
N GLN A 157 -3.24 0.46 -16.06
CA GLN A 157 -3.03 -0.53 -17.13
C GLN A 157 -4.16 -1.57 -17.19
N ALA A 158 -4.60 -2.08 -16.05
CA ALA A 158 -5.71 -3.04 -15.96
C ALA A 158 -7.04 -2.43 -16.44
N MET A 159 -7.30 -1.15 -16.14
CA MET A 159 -8.48 -0.44 -16.65
C MET A 159 -8.42 -0.23 -18.17
N GLY A 160 -7.24 0.09 -18.70
CA GLY A 160 -7.02 0.29 -20.15
C GLY A 160 -7.20 -0.97 -21.00
N GLN A 161 -6.83 -2.14 -20.48
CA GLN A 161 -6.93 -3.42 -21.20
C GLN A 161 -8.37 -3.95 -21.32
N ASN A 162 -9.27 -3.51 -20.45
CA ASN A 162 -10.67 -3.96 -20.43
C ASN A 162 -11.62 -3.05 -21.24
N LEU A 163 -11.11 -2.05 -21.94
CA LEU A 163 -11.90 -1.13 -22.79
C LEU A 163 -12.04 -1.67 -24.23
N PRO A 164 -13.25 -1.68 -24.83
CA PRO A 164 -13.48 -2.06 -26.23
C PRO A 164 -12.61 -1.25 -27.20
N GLU A 165 -12.07 -1.91 -28.23
CA GLU A 165 -11.15 -1.29 -29.21
C GLU A 165 -11.78 -0.07 -29.92
N GLU A 166 -13.10 -0.05 -30.15
CA GLU A 166 -13.77 1.10 -30.78
C GLU A 166 -13.74 2.37 -29.90
N MET A 167 -13.71 2.22 -28.57
CA MET A 167 -13.66 3.35 -27.64
C MET A 167 -12.23 3.83 -27.37
N GLN A 168 -11.20 3.00 -27.53
CA GLN A 168 -9.81 3.38 -27.21
C GLN A 168 -9.32 4.62 -27.98
N SER A 169 -9.75 4.79 -29.24
CA SER A 169 -9.32 5.91 -30.10
C SER A 169 -9.95 7.26 -29.73
N VAL A 170 -11.16 7.26 -29.17
CA VAL A 170 -11.90 8.46 -28.74
C VAL A 170 -11.69 8.71 -27.23
N ALA A 171 -11.50 7.63 -26.48
CA ALA A 171 -11.23 7.65 -25.06
C ALA A 171 -9.79 8.07 -24.75
N GLY A 172 -8.81 7.95 -25.66
CA GLY A 172 -7.41 8.31 -25.37
C GLY A 172 -7.21 9.70 -24.72
N PRO A 173 -7.68 10.80 -25.33
CA PRO A 173 -7.59 12.14 -24.74
C PRO A 173 -8.41 12.31 -23.45
N LEU A 174 -9.59 11.67 -23.36
CA LEU A 174 -10.44 11.69 -22.17
C LEU A 174 -9.83 10.87 -21.01
N LEU A 175 -9.22 9.73 -21.29
CA LEU A 175 -8.49 8.88 -20.35
C LEU A 175 -7.27 9.60 -19.82
N GLY A 176 -6.53 10.34 -20.65
CA GLY A 176 -5.44 11.20 -20.19
C GLY A 176 -5.92 12.29 -19.23
N MET A 177 -7.06 12.93 -19.53
CA MET A 177 -7.67 13.93 -18.64
C MET A 177 -8.16 13.31 -17.32
N VAL A 178 -8.81 12.14 -17.38
CA VAL A 178 -9.27 11.39 -16.20
C VAL A 178 -8.08 10.90 -15.36
N GLN A 179 -6.99 10.44 -15.98
CA GLN A 179 -5.76 10.07 -15.28
C GLN A 179 -5.13 11.26 -14.58
N GLN A 180 -5.09 12.43 -15.23
CA GLN A 180 -4.56 13.65 -14.64
C GLN A 180 -5.43 14.17 -13.48
N MET A 181 -6.75 14.18 -13.65
CA MET A 181 -7.69 14.60 -12.59
C MET A 181 -7.71 13.60 -11.42
N GLY A 182 -7.77 12.30 -11.72
CA GLY A 182 -7.71 11.22 -10.73
C GLY A 182 -6.40 11.24 -9.95
N GLY A 183 -5.30 11.49 -10.65
CA GLY A 183 -3.98 11.68 -10.07
C GLY A 183 -3.87 12.81 -9.05
N MET A 184 -4.49 13.96 -9.33
CA MET A 184 -4.58 15.08 -8.37
C MET A 184 -5.44 14.71 -7.16
N MET A 185 -6.56 14.02 -7.38
CA MET A 185 -7.50 13.65 -6.32
C MET A 185 -6.91 12.58 -5.38
N VAL A 186 -6.18 11.61 -5.93
CA VAL A 186 -5.40 10.62 -5.17
C VAL A 186 -4.26 11.32 -4.43
N GLY A 187 -3.53 12.24 -5.06
CA GLY A 187 -2.50 13.05 -4.40
C GLY A 187 -3.03 13.86 -3.22
N GLN A 188 -4.24 14.41 -3.33
CA GLN A 188 -4.89 15.11 -2.23
C GLN A 188 -5.22 14.17 -1.05
N GLN A 189 -5.82 13.02 -1.31
CA GLN A 189 -6.14 12.03 -0.28
C GLN A 189 -4.88 11.47 0.37
N ALA A 190 -3.86 11.18 -0.43
CA ALA A 190 -2.53 10.76 0.02
C ALA A 190 -1.92 11.79 0.98
N GLY A 191 -1.94 13.08 0.60
CA GLY A 191 -1.44 14.15 1.44
C GLY A 191 -2.18 14.29 2.77
N GLN A 192 -3.51 14.18 2.76
CA GLN A 192 -4.31 14.21 3.98
C GLN A 192 -3.97 13.05 4.91
N ALA A 193 -3.95 11.83 4.37
CA ALA A 193 -3.65 10.61 5.13
C ALA A 193 -2.23 10.64 5.73
N ILE A 194 -1.21 11.01 4.93
CA ILE A 194 0.17 11.16 5.42
C ILE A 194 0.26 12.26 6.49
N GLY A 195 -0.47 13.36 6.32
CA GLY A 195 -0.52 14.45 7.31
C GLY A 195 -1.17 14.02 8.65
N GLU A 196 -2.21 13.19 8.60
CA GLU A 196 -2.83 12.60 9.79
C GLU A 196 -1.89 11.59 10.45
N LEU A 197 -1.26 10.71 9.67
CA LEU A 197 -0.28 9.74 10.14
C LEU A 197 0.88 10.41 10.87
N ALA A 198 1.44 11.49 10.30
CA ALA A 198 2.54 12.24 10.89
C ALA A 198 2.21 12.78 12.29
N ARG A 199 0.94 12.87 12.67
CA ARG A 199 0.52 13.29 14.02
C ARG A 199 0.63 12.18 15.06
N GLU A 200 0.62 10.93 14.62
CA GLU A 200 0.51 9.74 15.47
C GLU A 200 1.80 8.92 15.56
N VAL A 201 2.61 8.95 14.50
CA VAL A 201 3.87 8.19 14.45
C VAL A 201 4.83 8.64 15.53
N THR A 202 5.56 7.66 16.06
CA THR A 202 6.58 7.87 17.08
C THR A 202 8.00 7.94 16.51
N GLY A 203 8.22 7.38 15.31
CA GLY A 203 9.50 7.34 14.62
C GLY A 203 9.37 7.10 13.11
N THR A 204 10.41 6.52 12.50
CA THR A 204 10.44 6.29 11.04
C THR A 204 9.94 4.91 10.64
N THR A 205 9.81 4.01 11.63
CA THR A 205 9.54 2.59 11.41
C THR A 205 8.16 2.12 11.93
N ASP A 206 7.27 3.03 12.34
CA ASP A 206 5.97 2.68 12.93
C ASP A 206 5.12 1.76 12.04
N ILE A 207 5.27 1.86 10.71
CA ILE A 207 4.57 1.06 9.71
C ILE A 207 5.25 -0.29 9.38
N GLY A 208 6.36 -0.62 10.07
CA GLY A 208 7.15 -1.83 9.82
C GLY A 208 8.23 -1.69 8.73
N LEU A 209 8.44 -0.50 8.18
CA LEU A 209 9.44 -0.19 7.16
C LEU A 209 10.21 1.08 7.55
N PRO A 210 11.54 1.16 7.33
CA PRO A 210 12.31 2.39 7.56
C PRO A 210 12.03 3.40 6.44
N LEU A 211 11.05 4.27 6.69
CA LEU A 211 10.54 5.23 5.70
C LEU A 211 11.52 6.36 5.35
N ALA A 212 12.51 6.64 6.20
CA ALA A 212 13.52 7.66 5.96
C ALA A 212 14.86 7.09 5.45
N GLY A 213 14.82 5.89 4.88
CA GLY A 213 16.01 5.14 4.49
C GLY A 213 16.63 4.36 5.66
N GLU A 214 17.44 3.37 5.30
CA GLU A 214 18.11 2.50 6.28
C GLU A 214 19.17 3.26 7.07
N GLY A 215 19.19 3.03 8.37
CA GLY A 215 20.12 3.61 9.34
C GLY A 215 19.87 5.07 9.71
N ASN A 216 18.83 5.70 9.18
CA ASN A 216 18.37 7.02 9.61
C ASN A 216 17.30 6.89 10.70
N ALA A 217 17.70 6.45 11.89
CA ALA A 217 16.80 6.29 13.01
C ALA A 217 16.38 7.66 13.54
N ALA A 218 15.08 7.86 13.67
CA ALA A 218 14.55 9.07 14.27
C ALA A 218 13.30 8.81 15.09
N LEU A 219 13.16 9.58 16.17
CA LEU A 219 11.91 9.66 16.93
C LEU A 219 11.33 11.06 16.83
N LEU A 220 10.01 11.15 16.95
CA LEU A 220 9.28 12.39 17.00
C LEU A 220 8.88 12.65 18.46
N PRO A 221 9.52 13.59 19.17
CA PRO A 221 9.16 13.90 20.56
C PRO A 221 7.66 14.15 20.79
N PRO A 222 6.93 14.85 19.88
CA PRO A 222 5.48 15.00 20.02
C PRO A 222 4.70 13.68 19.89
N GLY A 223 5.17 12.75 19.06
CA GLY A 223 4.60 11.41 18.92
C GLY A 223 4.86 10.55 20.16
N VAL A 224 6.08 10.60 20.69
CA VAL A 224 6.45 9.94 21.95
C VAL A 224 5.60 10.46 23.13
N ALA A 225 5.41 11.78 23.22
CA ALA A 225 4.56 12.37 24.25
C ALA A 225 3.10 11.88 24.15
N ARG A 226 2.53 11.88 22.94
CA ARG A 226 1.19 11.34 22.66
C ARG A 226 1.10 9.83 22.96
N PHE A 227 2.18 9.09 22.77
CA PHE A 227 2.23 7.68 23.13
C PHE A 227 2.15 7.49 24.65
N SER A 228 2.85 8.34 25.41
CA SER A 228 2.91 8.32 26.88
C SER A 228 1.58 8.70 27.56
N GLU A 229 0.72 9.47 26.87
CA GLU A 229 -0.57 9.93 27.40
C GLU A 229 -1.43 8.79 27.97
N GLY A 230 -1.74 8.88 29.27
CA GLY A 230 -2.61 7.94 29.97
C GLY A 230 -1.95 6.62 30.40
N LEU A 231 -0.65 6.42 30.15
CA LEU A 231 0.05 5.20 30.58
C LEU A 231 0.53 5.24 32.04
N GLU A 232 0.66 6.42 32.64
CA GLU A 232 1.28 6.61 33.97
C GLU A 232 2.71 6.02 34.07
N ILE A 233 3.40 5.89 32.94
CA ILE A 233 4.78 5.42 32.81
C ILE A 233 5.71 6.63 32.61
N PRO A 234 6.92 6.67 33.20
CA PRO A 234 7.87 7.75 32.96
C PRO A 234 8.21 7.93 31.47
N ASP A 235 8.19 9.18 30.99
CA ASP A 235 8.45 9.50 29.57
C ASP A 235 9.79 8.96 29.04
N ASP A 236 10.81 8.91 29.90
CA ASP A 236 12.14 8.40 29.51
C ASP A 236 12.12 6.89 29.26
N GLU A 237 11.31 6.14 30.00
CA GLU A 237 11.11 4.70 29.81
C GLU A 237 10.30 4.42 28.54
N VAL A 238 9.24 5.20 28.28
CA VAL A 238 8.50 5.16 27.01
C VAL A 238 9.43 5.45 25.83
N ARG A 239 10.25 6.51 25.92
CA ARG A 239 11.18 6.92 24.88
C ARG A 239 12.22 5.84 24.58
N LEU A 240 12.81 5.22 25.61
CA LEU A 240 13.79 4.14 25.46
C LEU A 240 13.18 2.89 24.84
N TYR A 241 11.95 2.54 25.22
CA TYR A 241 11.24 1.42 24.61
C TYR A 241 10.98 1.65 23.11
N LEU A 242 10.48 2.83 22.75
CA LEU A 242 10.24 3.19 21.34
C LEU A 242 11.55 3.29 20.54
N ALA A 243 12.62 3.80 21.16
CA ALA A 243 13.96 3.83 20.59
C ALA A 243 14.50 2.41 20.30
N ALA A 244 14.27 1.45 21.20
CA ALA A 244 14.69 0.05 21.00
C ALA A 244 13.95 -0.58 19.82
N ARG A 245 12.66 -0.28 19.66
CA ARG A 245 11.88 -0.75 18.51
C ARG A 245 12.36 -0.16 17.20
N GLU A 246 12.58 1.15 17.16
CA GLU A 246 13.12 1.85 15.98
C GLU A 246 14.48 1.25 15.59
N ALA A 247 15.41 1.11 16.54
CA ALA A 247 16.73 0.55 16.29
C ALA A 247 16.66 -0.91 15.83
N ALA A 248 15.79 -1.75 16.40
CA ALA A 248 15.63 -3.14 15.98
C ALA A 248 15.19 -3.27 14.51
N VAL A 249 14.24 -2.44 14.05
CA VAL A 249 13.83 -2.43 12.64
C VAL A 249 15.00 -2.01 11.74
N HIS A 250 15.78 -1.00 12.11
CA HIS A 250 16.97 -0.62 11.33
C HIS A 250 18.00 -1.76 11.27
N ARG A 251 18.27 -2.47 12.39
CA ARG A 251 19.13 -3.66 12.37
C ARG A 251 18.66 -4.71 11.38
N LEU A 252 17.36 -5.01 11.39
CA LEU A 252 16.78 -6.00 10.49
C LEU A 252 16.96 -5.59 9.03
N TYR A 253 16.52 -4.39 8.64
CA TYR A 253 16.57 -3.98 7.24
C TYR A 253 18.00 -3.74 6.73
N SER A 254 18.92 -3.28 7.59
CA SER A 254 20.33 -3.10 7.22
C SER A 254 21.07 -4.42 6.97
N HIS A 255 20.63 -5.52 7.58
CA HIS A 255 21.32 -6.81 7.49
C HIS A 255 20.54 -7.89 6.71
N VAL A 256 19.30 -7.60 6.28
CA VAL A 256 18.45 -8.49 5.50
C VAL A 256 18.05 -7.80 4.18
N PRO A 257 18.97 -7.70 3.20
CA PRO A 257 18.78 -6.85 2.02
C PRO A 257 17.64 -7.31 1.09
N TRP A 258 17.24 -8.59 1.16
CA TRP A 258 16.12 -9.11 0.39
C TRP A 258 14.76 -8.72 0.97
N LEU A 259 14.69 -8.30 2.24
CA LEU A 259 13.42 -8.07 2.93
C LEU A 259 12.60 -6.95 2.31
N ARG A 260 13.26 -5.83 1.97
CA ARG A 260 12.62 -4.68 1.33
C ARG A 260 11.98 -5.07 0.00
N SER A 261 12.74 -5.71 -0.89
CA SER A 261 12.25 -6.13 -2.19
C SER A 261 11.15 -7.20 -2.08
N HIS A 262 11.24 -8.08 -1.08
CA HIS A 262 10.21 -9.06 -0.81
C HIS A 262 8.88 -8.42 -0.39
N VAL A 263 8.90 -7.46 0.53
CA VAL A 263 7.68 -6.72 0.94
C VAL A 263 7.10 -5.94 -0.24
N SER A 264 7.93 -5.22 -1.00
CA SER A 264 7.49 -4.50 -2.21
C SER A 264 6.84 -5.45 -3.23
N ARG A 265 7.41 -6.62 -3.47
CA ARG A 265 6.83 -7.64 -4.37
C ARG A 265 5.49 -8.15 -3.87
N LEU A 266 5.31 -8.38 -2.57
CA LEU A 266 4.03 -8.82 -2.02
C LEU A 266 2.93 -7.77 -2.18
N VAL A 267 3.27 -6.49 -1.99
CA VAL A 267 2.37 -5.36 -2.25
C VAL A 267 2.01 -5.28 -3.74
N GLU A 268 2.99 -5.45 -4.62
CA GLU A 268 2.78 -5.48 -6.07
C GLU A 268 1.91 -6.66 -6.54
N GLU A 269 2.10 -7.84 -5.96
CA GLU A 269 1.29 -9.04 -6.25
C GLU A 269 -0.16 -8.86 -5.84
N TYR A 270 -0.39 -8.27 -4.67
CA TYR A 270 -1.74 -7.95 -4.21
C TYR A 270 -2.44 -7.00 -5.20
N ALA A 271 -1.75 -5.92 -5.59
CA ALA A 271 -2.32 -4.92 -6.48
C ALA A 271 -2.56 -5.44 -7.89
N ALA A 272 -1.67 -6.30 -8.40
CA ALA A 272 -1.87 -6.98 -9.68
C ALA A 272 -3.07 -7.95 -9.64
N GLY A 273 -3.44 -8.45 -8.46
CA GLY A 273 -4.61 -9.30 -8.26
C GLY A 273 -5.93 -8.55 -8.12
N MET A 274 -5.93 -7.21 -8.08
CA MET A 274 -7.15 -6.41 -8.02
C MET A 274 -7.90 -6.50 -9.35
N SER A 275 -9.05 -7.17 -9.36
CA SER A 275 -10.03 -7.09 -10.46
C SER A 275 -11.15 -6.12 -10.08
N PHE A 276 -11.62 -5.37 -11.07
CA PHE A 276 -12.81 -4.54 -10.94
C PHE A 276 -13.95 -5.24 -11.66
N ASP A 277 -15.08 -5.43 -10.97
CA ASP A 277 -16.28 -5.93 -11.63
C ASP A 277 -16.89 -4.82 -12.50
N VAL A 278 -16.67 -4.93 -13.81
CA VAL A 278 -17.23 -4.01 -14.82
C VAL A 278 -18.60 -4.50 -15.30
N SER A 279 -19.04 -5.70 -14.91
CA SER A 279 -20.23 -6.33 -15.47
C SER A 279 -21.55 -5.64 -15.09
N GLY A 280 -21.53 -4.79 -14.05
CA GLY A 280 -22.64 -3.89 -13.69
C GLY A 280 -22.47 -2.42 -14.12
N LEU A 281 -21.39 -2.08 -14.82
CA LEU A 281 -21.08 -0.68 -15.15
C LEU A 281 -22.07 -0.09 -16.17
N GLU A 282 -22.52 -0.87 -17.17
CA GLU A 282 -23.50 -0.43 -18.17
C GLU A 282 -24.86 -0.09 -17.54
N ASP A 283 -25.35 -0.94 -16.63
CA ASP A 283 -26.61 -0.73 -15.91
C ASP A 283 -26.52 0.49 -14.96
N LYS A 284 -25.37 0.71 -14.32
CA LYS A 284 -25.13 1.85 -13.42
C LYS A 284 -24.94 3.17 -14.19
N LEU A 285 -24.26 3.14 -15.35
CA LEU A 285 -24.08 4.31 -16.22
C LEU A 285 -25.37 4.74 -16.92
N GLY A 286 -26.29 3.81 -17.21
CA GLY A 286 -27.57 4.12 -17.83
C GLY A 286 -28.46 5.10 -17.03
N GLY A 287 -28.18 5.29 -15.74
CA GLY A 287 -28.89 6.23 -14.86
C GLY A 287 -28.13 7.53 -14.54
N ILE A 288 -26.87 7.67 -14.97
CA ILE A 288 -26.03 8.84 -14.64
C ILE A 288 -26.08 9.84 -15.80
N ASP A 289 -26.43 11.08 -15.50
CA ASP A 289 -26.32 12.17 -16.46
C ASP A 289 -24.85 12.58 -16.66
N LEU A 290 -24.23 12.03 -17.70
CA LEU A 290 -22.84 12.29 -18.09
C LEU A 290 -22.58 13.77 -18.48
N THR A 291 -23.63 14.57 -18.68
CA THR A 291 -23.50 16.00 -18.98
C THR A 291 -23.38 16.87 -17.73
N ASN A 292 -23.65 16.28 -16.55
CA ASN A 292 -23.52 16.96 -15.28
C ASN A 292 -22.19 16.56 -14.57
N PRO A 293 -21.21 17.47 -14.44
CA PRO A 293 -19.94 17.19 -13.78
C PRO A 293 -20.09 16.82 -12.30
N GLU A 294 -21.12 17.33 -11.61
CA GLU A 294 -21.39 17.01 -10.19
C GLU A 294 -21.90 15.56 -10.05
N ALA A 295 -22.79 15.12 -10.94
CA ALA A 295 -23.30 13.74 -10.95
C ALA A 295 -22.21 12.71 -11.29
N LEU A 296 -21.30 13.08 -12.20
CA LEU A 296 -20.14 12.27 -12.54
C LEU A 296 -19.17 12.16 -11.35
N GLN A 297 -18.92 13.29 -10.67
CA GLN A 297 -18.08 13.31 -9.46
C GLN A 297 -18.70 12.45 -8.34
N GLU A 298 -20.00 12.57 -8.11
CA GLU A 298 -20.74 11.80 -7.10
C GLU A 298 -20.69 10.29 -7.40
N ALA A 299 -20.90 9.88 -8.65
CA ALA A 299 -20.84 8.46 -9.03
C ALA A 299 -19.42 7.85 -8.95
N LEU A 300 -18.38 8.62 -9.28
CA LEU A 300 -16.98 8.20 -9.17
C LEU A 300 -16.46 8.18 -7.72
N SER A 301 -16.99 9.06 -6.87
CA SER A 301 -16.59 9.20 -5.46
C SER A 301 -17.39 8.32 -4.47
N GLY A 302 -18.39 7.56 -4.95
CA GLY A 302 -19.19 6.65 -4.12
C GLY A 302 -20.51 7.23 -3.59
N GLY A 303 -21.31 7.85 -4.46
CA GLY A 303 -22.61 8.45 -4.11
C GLY A 303 -23.86 7.57 -4.32
N VAL A 304 -24.83 7.80 -3.42
CA VAL A 304 -26.16 7.18 -3.20
C VAL A 304 -26.24 5.65 -3.31
N GLY A 305 -25.90 4.97 -2.20
CA GLY A 305 -26.06 3.52 -2.02
C GLY A 305 -24.87 2.84 -1.34
N GLY A 306 -23.72 3.53 -1.27
CA GLY A 306 -22.48 2.99 -0.68
C GLY A 306 -21.70 2.06 -1.60
N GLU A 307 -22.15 1.86 -2.84
CA GLU A 307 -21.48 1.03 -3.84
C GLU A 307 -20.79 1.92 -4.89
N SER A 308 -19.46 2.00 -4.83
CA SER A 308 -18.64 2.65 -5.85
C SER A 308 -18.88 2.00 -7.23
N LEU A 309 -18.81 2.80 -8.31
CA LEU A 309 -18.79 2.29 -9.70
C LEU A 309 -17.64 1.30 -9.94
N PHE A 310 -16.61 1.35 -9.11
CA PHE A 310 -15.45 0.46 -9.11
C PHE A 310 -15.28 -0.14 -7.73
N GLN A 311 -15.93 -1.26 -7.48
CA GLN A 311 -15.68 -2.05 -6.28
C GLN A 311 -14.64 -3.14 -6.63
N PRO A 312 -13.49 -3.19 -5.94
CA PRO A 312 -12.56 -4.30 -6.09
C PRO A 312 -13.26 -5.60 -5.68
N GLU A 313 -13.15 -6.64 -6.51
CA GLU A 313 -13.61 -7.98 -6.12
C GLU A 313 -12.54 -8.68 -5.29
N ASP A 314 -12.94 -9.29 -4.17
CA ASP A 314 -12.03 -10.11 -3.38
C ASP A 314 -11.72 -11.46 -4.05
N THR A 315 -10.81 -11.47 -5.03
CA THR A 315 -10.42 -12.70 -5.74
C THR A 315 -9.66 -13.67 -4.83
N PRO A 316 -9.72 -15.01 -5.05
CA PRO A 316 -8.91 -15.97 -4.30
C PRO A 316 -7.41 -15.67 -4.36
N GLN A 317 -6.93 -15.17 -5.51
CA GLN A 317 -5.55 -14.78 -5.74
C GLN A 317 -5.17 -13.55 -4.90
N GLN A 318 -6.03 -12.53 -4.87
CA GLN A 318 -5.84 -11.33 -4.05
C GLN A 318 -5.85 -11.68 -2.55
N LYS A 319 -6.79 -12.53 -2.09
CA LYS A 319 -6.83 -13.02 -0.70
C LYS A 319 -5.54 -13.76 -0.31
N ALA A 320 -5.03 -14.61 -1.22
CA ALA A 320 -3.78 -15.32 -0.99
C ALA A 320 -2.57 -14.37 -0.93
N ALA A 321 -2.51 -13.36 -1.81
CA ALA A 321 -1.47 -12.34 -1.79
C ALA A 321 -1.52 -11.49 -0.50
N LEU A 322 -2.73 -11.07 -0.10
CA LEU A 322 -2.95 -10.35 1.16
C LEU A 322 -2.48 -11.19 2.37
N GLY A 323 -2.85 -12.46 2.43
CA GLY A 323 -2.42 -13.36 3.51
C GLY A 323 -0.90 -13.53 3.59
N ARG A 324 -0.19 -13.55 2.45
CA ARG A 324 1.29 -13.56 2.42
C ARG A 324 1.87 -12.23 2.93
N LEU A 325 1.30 -11.09 2.52
CA LEU A 325 1.71 -9.77 2.99
C LEU A 325 1.50 -9.60 4.50
N GLU A 326 0.32 -9.97 5.01
CA GLU A 326 0.01 -9.97 6.44
C GLU A 326 0.98 -10.86 7.23
N THR A 327 1.28 -12.06 6.71
CA THR A 327 2.22 -13.00 7.34
C THR A 327 3.63 -12.42 7.42
N ALA A 328 4.14 -11.84 6.31
CA ALA A 328 5.47 -11.23 6.28
C ALA A 328 5.58 -10.06 7.28
N LEU A 329 4.59 -9.17 7.30
CA LEU A 329 4.55 -8.03 8.24
C LEU A 329 4.42 -8.51 9.69
N ALA A 330 3.63 -9.55 9.95
CA ALA A 330 3.50 -10.14 11.28
C ALA A 330 4.83 -10.76 11.76
N LEU A 331 5.58 -11.41 10.87
CA LEU A 331 6.89 -11.99 11.19
C LEU A 331 7.92 -10.92 11.49
N ILE A 332 8.01 -9.85 10.70
CA ILE A 332 8.87 -8.69 10.96
C ILE A 332 8.56 -8.12 12.35
N GLU A 333 7.29 -7.82 12.61
CA GLU A 333 6.86 -7.22 13.87
C GLU A 333 7.06 -8.16 15.07
N GLY A 334 6.79 -9.46 14.91
CA GLY A 334 7.00 -10.47 15.93
C GLY A 334 8.46 -10.62 16.31
N TRP A 335 9.37 -10.53 15.33
CA TRP A 335 10.81 -10.56 15.57
C TRP A 335 11.24 -9.32 16.35
N VAL A 336 10.82 -8.12 15.90
CA VAL A 336 11.08 -6.85 16.61
C VAL A 336 10.59 -6.92 18.05
N ALA A 337 9.37 -7.42 18.28
CA ALA A 337 8.81 -7.56 19.62
C ALA A 337 9.64 -8.52 20.49
N THR A 338 10.10 -9.63 19.93
CA THR A 338 10.91 -10.63 20.65
C THR A 338 12.28 -10.05 21.05
N VAL A 339 12.99 -9.47 20.09
CA VAL A 339 14.31 -8.85 20.31
C VAL A 339 14.23 -7.69 21.30
N VAL A 340 13.24 -6.80 21.14
CA VAL A 340 13.08 -5.65 22.04
C VAL A 340 12.74 -6.12 23.45
N THR A 341 11.84 -7.09 23.60
CA THR A 341 11.48 -7.64 24.93
C THR A 341 12.72 -8.17 25.64
N ALA A 342 13.56 -8.97 24.96
CA ALA A 342 14.81 -9.46 25.50
C ALA A 342 15.79 -8.32 25.85
N ALA A 343 15.89 -7.29 25.01
CA ALA A 343 16.80 -6.16 25.22
C ALA A 343 16.40 -5.26 26.41
N VAL A 344 15.09 -5.11 26.70
CA VAL A 344 14.62 -4.17 27.71
C VAL A 344 14.19 -4.81 29.04
N ALA A 345 13.98 -6.13 29.10
CA ALA A 345 13.35 -6.83 30.23
C ALA A 345 13.95 -6.48 31.61
N ASP A 346 15.28 -6.50 31.75
CA ASP A 346 15.95 -6.24 33.02
C ASP A 346 16.24 -4.74 33.27
N ARG A 347 15.83 -3.86 32.35
CA ARG A 347 16.24 -2.45 32.30
C ARG A 347 15.06 -1.49 32.43
N LEU A 348 13.89 -1.87 31.91
CA LEU A 348 12.67 -1.06 31.92
C LEU A 348 11.59 -1.77 32.76
N PRO A 349 11.27 -1.29 33.97
CA PRO A 349 10.30 -1.93 34.87
C PRO A 349 8.89 -2.14 34.28
N GLN A 350 8.49 -1.31 33.33
CA GLN A 350 7.18 -1.30 32.67
C GLN A 350 7.25 -1.79 31.22
N ALA A 351 8.32 -2.51 30.84
CA ALA A 351 8.50 -3.07 29.48
C ALA A 351 7.27 -3.87 29.01
N ASP A 352 6.71 -4.73 29.86
CA ASP A 352 5.55 -5.56 29.53
C ASP A 352 4.30 -4.71 29.25
N ALA A 353 4.09 -3.64 30.02
CA ALA A 353 2.98 -2.72 29.82
C ALA A 353 3.10 -1.94 28.50
N LEU A 354 4.33 -1.55 28.13
CA LEU A 354 4.63 -0.89 26.86
C LEU A 354 4.47 -1.84 25.67
N ALA A 355 4.88 -3.10 25.82
CA ALA A 355 4.69 -4.15 24.82
C ALA A 355 3.21 -4.44 24.58
N GLU A 356 2.40 -4.55 25.64
CA GLU A 356 0.96 -4.73 25.51
C GLU A 356 0.27 -3.49 24.92
N THR A 357 0.72 -2.28 25.27
CA THR A 357 0.18 -1.03 24.69
C THR A 357 0.41 -0.97 23.18
N THR A 358 1.63 -1.28 22.74
CA THR A 358 1.97 -1.34 21.31
C THR A 358 1.14 -2.37 20.58
N ARG A 359 0.99 -3.57 21.17
CA ARG A 359 0.18 -4.66 20.61
C ARG A 359 -1.28 -4.26 20.44
N ARG A 360 -1.87 -3.56 21.41
CA ARG A 360 -3.26 -3.06 21.32
C ARG A 360 -3.43 -2.04 20.20
N ARG A 361 -2.54 -1.05 20.12
CA ARG A 361 -2.59 -0.02 19.06
C ARG A 361 -2.49 -0.64 17.66
N ARG A 362 -1.65 -1.66 17.49
CA ARG A 362 -1.56 -2.43 16.23
C ARG A 362 -2.82 -3.25 15.95
N ALA A 363 -3.45 -3.84 16.98
CA ALA A 363 -4.65 -4.67 16.82
C ALA A 363 -5.94 -3.88 16.54
N THR A 364 -6.03 -2.63 17.02
CA THR A 364 -7.19 -1.77 16.78
C THR A 364 -7.20 -1.10 15.40
N GLY A 365 -6.10 -1.22 14.65
CA GLY A 365 -5.88 -0.48 13.40
C GLY A 365 -5.55 0.98 13.68
N GLY A 366 -4.27 1.35 13.57
CA GLY A 366 -3.81 2.71 13.77
C GLY A 366 -3.92 3.54 12.48
N PRO A 367 -3.69 4.86 12.52
CA PRO A 367 -3.68 5.70 11.32
C PRO A 367 -2.67 5.30 10.25
N ALA A 368 -1.65 4.51 10.62
CA ALA A 368 -0.78 3.83 9.66
C ALA A 368 -1.57 2.94 8.70
N GLU A 369 -2.46 2.10 9.24
CA GLU A 369 -3.35 1.23 8.46
C GLU A 369 -4.32 2.06 7.62
N HIS A 370 -4.95 3.09 8.20
CA HIS A 370 -5.82 3.99 7.45
C HIS A 370 -5.09 4.71 6.30
N THR A 371 -3.82 5.06 6.51
CA THR A 371 -3.00 5.71 5.48
C THR A 371 -2.67 4.76 4.36
N PHE A 372 -2.26 3.53 4.66
CA PHE A 372 -2.09 2.50 3.63
C PHE A 372 -3.41 2.17 2.92
N ALA A 373 -4.53 2.13 3.64
CA ALA A 373 -5.85 1.93 3.04
C ALA A 373 -6.21 3.07 2.09
N ALA A 374 -5.95 4.32 2.46
CA ALA A 374 -6.19 5.48 1.61
C ALA A 374 -5.26 5.54 0.39
N LEU A 375 -3.99 5.14 0.56
CA LEU A 375 -2.98 5.21 -0.50
C LEU A 375 -3.06 4.06 -1.50
N VAL A 376 -3.41 2.86 -1.02
CA VAL A 376 -3.29 1.62 -1.79
C VAL A 376 -4.64 0.91 -1.96
N GLY A 377 -5.69 1.31 -1.23
CA GLY A 377 -6.94 0.54 -1.16
C GLY A 377 -6.79 -0.77 -0.37
N LEU A 378 -5.83 -0.79 0.56
CA LEU A 378 -5.45 -1.96 1.36
C LEU A 378 -5.85 -1.78 2.83
N GLU A 379 -6.86 -2.52 3.30
CA GLU A 379 -7.08 -2.68 4.74
C GLU A 379 -6.13 -3.73 5.30
N LEU A 380 -4.91 -3.31 5.63
CA LEU A 380 -3.91 -4.16 6.26
C LEU A 380 -4.11 -4.18 7.77
N ARG A 381 -4.83 -5.18 8.26
CA ARG A 381 -4.81 -5.49 9.70
C ARG A 381 -3.64 -6.41 9.94
N PRO A 382 -2.66 -6.07 10.79
CA PRO A 382 -1.65 -7.02 11.24
C PRO A 382 -2.32 -8.07 12.12
N ARG A 383 -2.98 -9.03 11.48
CA ARG A 383 -3.51 -10.22 12.14
C ARG A 383 -2.29 -11.06 12.50
N ARG A 384 -2.39 -11.79 13.60
CA ARG A 384 -1.42 -12.83 13.99
C ARG A 384 -0.09 -12.36 14.60
N LEU A 385 -0.04 -11.14 15.16
CA LEU A 385 1.15 -10.65 15.87
C LEU A 385 1.53 -11.51 17.09
N ARG A 386 0.53 -12.07 17.78
CA ARG A 386 0.76 -12.91 18.97
C ARG A 386 1.41 -14.23 18.56
N GLU A 387 0.89 -14.81 17.50
CA GLU A 387 1.32 -16.06 16.88
C GLU A 387 2.75 -15.90 16.33
N ALA A 388 3.04 -14.80 15.64
CA ALA A 388 4.41 -14.50 15.19
C ALA A 388 5.39 -14.35 16.36
N SER A 389 5.00 -13.60 17.40
CA SER A 389 5.85 -13.45 18.60
C SER A 389 6.09 -14.80 19.29
N ALA A 390 5.06 -15.66 19.34
CA ALA A 390 5.17 -17.00 19.90
C ALA A 390 6.14 -17.89 19.09
N LEU A 391 6.09 -17.79 17.75
CA LEU A 391 7.02 -18.51 16.87
C LEU A 391 8.47 -18.09 17.09
N TRP A 392 8.75 -16.78 17.13
CA TRP A 392 10.09 -16.29 17.39
C TRP A 392 10.60 -16.66 18.79
N SER A 393 9.73 -16.59 19.80
CA SER A 393 10.05 -17.02 21.17
C SER A 393 10.35 -18.53 21.24
N ALA A 394 9.60 -19.36 20.50
CA ALA A 394 9.82 -20.81 20.45
C ALA A 394 11.14 -21.15 19.74
N LEU A 395 11.45 -20.46 18.63
CA LEU A 395 12.73 -20.60 17.94
C LEU A 395 13.91 -20.21 18.83
N GLU A 396 13.83 -19.09 19.54
CA GLU A 396 14.88 -18.65 20.44
C GLU A 396 15.10 -19.64 21.59
N ARG A 397 14.01 -20.14 22.19
CA ARG A 397 14.07 -21.13 23.26
C ARG A 397 14.76 -22.42 22.84
N GLU A 398 14.50 -22.90 21.62
CA GLU A 398 15.01 -24.19 21.14
C GLU A 398 16.40 -24.08 20.49
N ARG A 399 16.62 -23.02 19.69
CA ARG A 399 17.80 -22.88 18.83
C ARG A 399 18.69 -21.68 19.18
N GLY A 400 18.36 -20.94 20.24
CA GLY A 400 19.08 -19.74 20.66
C GLY A 400 18.87 -18.54 19.74
N VAL A 401 19.54 -17.44 20.07
CA VAL A 401 19.52 -16.18 19.30
C VAL A 401 20.01 -16.39 17.86
N GLU A 402 21.12 -17.11 17.68
CA GLU A 402 21.69 -17.41 16.36
C GLU A 402 20.71 -18.20 15.49
N GLY A 403 20.08 -19.24 16.04
CA GLY A 403 19.11 -20.04 15.30
C GLY A 403 17.82 -19.29 14.97
N ARG A 404 17.39 -18.37 15.84
CA ARG A 404 16.27 -17.46 15.58
C ARG A 404 16.61 -16.52 14.41
N ASP A 405 17.77 -15.85 14.47
CA ASP A 405 18.13 -14.83 13.48
C ASP A 405 18.57 -15.45 12.14
N ALA A 406 19.02 -16.70 12.12
CA ALA A 406 19.36 -17.45 10.90
C ALA A 406 18.19 -17.60 9.91
N VAL A 407 16.95 -17.51 10.38
CA VAL A 407 15.74 -17.52 9.51
C VAL A 407 15.78 -16.39 8.48
N TRP A 408 16.44 -15.27 8.79
CA TRP A 408 16.56 -14.13 7.88
C TRP A 408 17.59 -14.33 6.76
N GLN A 409 18.39 -15.40 6.77
CA GLN A 409 19.46 -15.59 5.78
C GLN A 409 18.91 -15.77 4.35
N HIS A 410 17.69 -16.29 4.20
CA HIS A 410 17.07 -16.50 2.88
C HIS A 410 15.54 -16.42 2.95
N PRO A 411 14.85 -15.84 1.95
CA PRO A 411 13.38 -15.76 1.92
C PRO A 411 12.69 -17.13 2.02
N ASP A 412 13.31 -18.21 1.53
CA ASP A 412 12.72 -19.56 1.57
C ASP A 412 12.72 -20.19 2.98
N LEU A 413 13.48 -19.62 3.91
CA LEU A 413 13.47 -20.05 5.32
C LEU A 413 12.33 -19.40 6.12
N MET A 414 11.64 -18.42 5.54
CA MET A 414 10.61 -17.68 6.23
C MET A 414 9.41 -18.57 6.58
N PRO A 415 8.91 -18.50 7.83
CA PRO A 415 7.68 -19.16 8.20
C PRO A 415 6.51 -18.73 7.33
N THR A 416 5.63 -19.67 7.05
CA THR A 416 4.38 -19.45 6.34
C THR A 416 3.24 -19.18 7.31
N GLY A 417 2.06 -18.91 6.76
CA GLY A 417 0.85 -18.82 7.56
C GLY A 417 0.56 -20.09 8.38
N ALA A 418 0.87 -21.28 7.86
CA ALA A 418 0.63 -22.54 8.58
C ALA A 418 1.60 -22.71 9.77
N ASP A 419 2.84 -22.24 9.62
CA ASP A 419 3.86 -22.31 10.67
C ASP A 419 3.51 -21.41 11.86
N LEU A 420 2.84 -20.29 11.61
CA LEU A 420 2.27 -19.45 12.67
C LEU A 420 1.13 -20.14 13.45
N ASP A 421 0.43 -21.12 12.85
CA ASP A 421 -0.61 -21.89 13.54
C ASP A 421 -0.03 -23.03 14.39
N ASP A 422 1.13 -23.59 14.00
CA ASP A 422 1.89 -24.57 14.76
C ASP A 422 3.40 -24.22 14.83
N PRO A 423 3.76 -23.28 15.73
CA PRO A 423 5.15 -22.86 15.87
C PRO A 423 6.12 -24.00 16.27
N GLU A 424 5.65 -24.96 17.06
CA GLU A 424 6.47 -26.07 17.55
C GLU A 424 6.78 -27.08 16.42
N ALA A 425 5.91 -27.20 15.41
CA ALA A 425 6.21 -27.98 14.21
C ALA A 425 7.31 -27.32 13.36
N PHE A 426 7.24 -26.00 13.16
CA PHE A 426 8.27 -25.26 12.43
C PHE A 426 9.64 -25.37 13.12
N VAL A 427 9.68 -25.15 14.44
CA VAL A 427 10.90 -25.22 15.25
C VAL A 427 11.57 -26.59 15.19
N ARG A 428 10.80 -27.68 15.12
CA ARG A 428 11.34 -29.05 14.97
C ARG A 428 11.82 -29.37 13.55
N GLY A 429 11.55 -28.51 12.56
CA GLY A 429 11.99 -28.68 11.17
C GLY A 429 11.04 -29.50 10.30
N GLY A 430 9.74 -29.15 10.29
CA GLY A 430 8.74 -29.77 9.41
C GLY A 430 9.19 -29.91 7.95
N GLU A 431 8.96 -31.10 7.37
CA GLU A 431 9.25 -31.67 6.02
C GLU A 431 10.59 -31.33 5.30
N PHE A 432 11.23 -30.20 5.53
CA PHE A 432 12.49 -29.80 4.88
C PHE A 432 13.72 -29.86 5.82
N GLY A 433 13.53 -29.94 7.14
CA GLY A 433 14.63 -29.95 8.11
C GLY A 433 15.21 -31.33 8.44
N GLY A 434 14.61 -32.40 7.91
CA GLY A 434 14.98 -33.80 8.21
C GLY A 434 15.45 -34.61 7.00
N ALA A 435 15.47 -34.03 5.80
CA ALA A 435 16.13 -34.67 4.67
C ALA A 435 17.63 -34.37 4.79
N ASP A 436 18.37 -35.34 5.32
CA ASP A 436 19.78 -35.54 5.01
C ASP A 436 19.87 -35.54 3.48
N PHE A 437 20.11 -34.37 2.88
CA PHE A 437 20.14 -34.18 1.44
C PHE A 437 21.45 -34.80 0.97
N ASP A 438 21.40 -36.10 0.72
CA ASP A 438 22.57 -36.89 0.33
C ASP A 438 23.04 -36.43 -1.05
N ILE A 439 24.07 -35.57 -1.03
CA ILE A 439 24.74 -35.00 -2.20
C ILE A 439 25.25 -36.10 -3.16
N SER A 440 25.40 -37.36 -2.69
CA SER A 440 25.82 -38.49 -3.53
C SER A 440 24.80 -38.82 -4.63
N THR A 441 23.53 -38.45 -4.45
CA THR A 441 22.47 -38.64 -5.46
C THR A 441 22.60 -37.73 -6.68
N LEU A 442 23.35 -36.62 -6.58
CA LEU A 442 23.65 -35.71 -7.69
C LEU A 442 24.92 -36.10 -8.47
N THR A 443 25.71 -37.04 -7.95
CA THR A 443 27.00 -37.46 -8.52
C THR A 443 26.98 -38.86 -9.15
N ASP A 444 25.80 -39.50 -9.28
CA ASP A 444 25.69 -40.82 -9.91
C ASP A 444 25.76 -40.72 -11.45
N ASP A 445 26.90 -40.20 -11.92
CA ASP A 445 27.32 -40.20 -13.31
C ASP A 445 27.87 -41.59 -13.62
N LYS A 446 26.96 -42.53 -13.93
CA LYS A 446 27.31 -43.87 -14.39
C LYS A 446 28.22 -43.77 -15.62
N PRO A 447 29.48 -44.25 -15.57
CA PRO A 447 30.30 -44.33 -16.76
C PRO A 447 29.68 -45.35 -17.72
N GLY A 448 29.36 -44.88 -18.92
CA GLY A 448 28.67 -45.64 -19.95
C GLY A 448 29.32 -46.98 -20.31
N GLU A 449 28.44 -47.93 -20.61
CA GLU A 449 28.76 -49.18 -21.28
C GLU A 449 29.66 -48.94 -22.50
N THR A 450 30.78 -49.65 -22.56
CA THR A 450 31.49 -49.91 -23.81
C THR A 450 31.47 -51.43 -24.08
N PRO A 451 31.06 -51.86 -25.28
CA PRO A 451 30.90 -53.27 -25.60
C PRO A 451 32.26 -53.92 -25.87
N LYS A 452 32.51 -55.09 -25.29
CA LYS A 452 33.64 -55.96 -25.66
C LYS A 452 33.13 -57.27 -26.23
N ASP A 453 33.17 -57.37 -27.56
CA ASP A 453 33.29 -58.64 -28.27
C ASP A 453 34.68 -59.25 -27.98
N GLY A 454 34.73 -60.59 -27.82
CA GLY A 454 35.89 -61.39 -27.41
C GLY A 454 37.01 -61.54 -28.48
N PRO A 455 37.92 -62.55 -28.41
CA PRO A 455 37.79 -63.84 -27.71
C PRO A 455 39.06 -64.31 -26.93
N ASP A 456 38.90 -65.48 -26.28
CA ASP A 456 39.85 -66.55 -25.92
C ASP A 456 41.24 -66.21 -25.34
N ASP A 457 41.59 -66.79 -24.18
CA ASP A 457 42.50 -67.96 -24.09
C ASP A 457 43.03 -68.15 -22.65
N ASP A 458 42.84 -69.36 -22.14
CA ASP A 458 43.64 -70.16 -21.19
C ASP A 458 44.30 -69.57 -19.91
N GLY A 459 44.16 -70.30 -18.80
CA GLY A 459 45.18 -70.30 -17.75
C GLY A 459 44.74 -70.55 -16.31
N GLU A 460 44.34 -71.79 -16.01
CA GLU A 460 44.62 -72.57 -14.79
C GLU A 460 45.12 -71.91 -13.47
N THR A 461 44.47 -72.35 -12.38
CA THR A 461 45.02 -72.64 -11.02
C THR A 461 45.41 -71.43 -10.12
N GLY A 462 45.19 -71.42 -8.82
CA GLY A 462 44.64 -72.39 -7.89
C GLY A 462 44.63 -71.81 -6.46
N THR A 463 43.59 -72.18 -5.71
CA THR A 463 43.60 -72.67 -4.31
C THR A 463 44.32 -71.92 -3.17
N GLY A 464 43.57 -71.76 -2.07
CA GLY A 464 44.04 -71.65 -0.67
C GLY A 464 43.50 -70.39 0.02
N ARG A 465 42.37 -70.38 0.74
CA ARG A 465 41.94 -71.11 1.96
C ARG A 465 42.70 -70.71 3.23
N GLY A 466 41.95 -70.30 4.26
CA GLY A 466 42.37 -70.16 5.67
C GLY A 466 42.17 -68.73 6.17
N GLU A 467 41.01 -68.32 6.70
CA GLU A 467 40.47 -68.55 8.06
C GLU A 467 41.34 -68.02 9.22
N ASP A 468 40.62 -67.30 10.09
CA ASP A 468 40.82 -67.02 11.51
C ASP A 468 41.83 -65.94 11.95
N ALA A 469 41.29 -64.79 12.39
CA ALA A 469 40.99 -64.52 13.81
C ALA A 469 40.25 -63.18 13.99
#